data_AF-A0A4P9YDV8-F1
#
_entry.id   AF-A0A4P9YDV8-F1
#
_cell.length_a   1.000
_cell.length_b   1.000
_cell.length_c   1.000
_cell.angle_alpha   90.00
_cell.angle_beta   90.00
_cell.angle_gamma   90.00
#
_symmetry.space_group_name_H-M   'P 1'
#
loop_
_entity.id
_entity.type
_entity.pdbx_description
1 polymer ?
#
loop_
_entity_poly.entity_id
_entity_poly.type
_entity_poly.pdbx_seq_one_letter_code
_entity_poly.pdbx_strand_id
1 'polypeptide(L)'
;MYPTYDFACPILDSVEGVTHALRTNEYHGRNDQYYLFIEKLGIRKQLIWDYSRVDFEFTLLSKRKLQWFADQKKVEGWHDPPFPTVRGIRRRGMTIDALKDYILKQGASTNTLLLKWDKIWVIN
;
A
#
# COMPACT_ATOMS: atom_id res chain seq x y z
N MET A 1 -1.12 15.89 -22.56
CA MET A 1 -0.60 16.39 -21.27
C MET A 1 -1.29 15.61 -20.16
N TYR A 2 -0.57 15.19 -19.10
CA TYR A 2 -1.13 14.40 -17.99
C TYR A 2 -0.89 15.11 -16.64
N PRO A 3 -1.85 15.07 -15.70
CA PRO A 3 -1.66 15.67 -14.38
C PRO A 3 -0.65 14.87 -13.55
N THR A 4 0.01 15.55 -12.62
CA THR A 4 0.83 14.89 -11.59
C THR A 4 -0.07 14.28 -10.51
N TYR A 5 0.48 13.31 -9.79
CA TYR A 5 -0.21 12.67 -8.65
C TYR A 5 -0.67 13.71 -7.61
N ASP A 6 0.22 14.64 -7.22
CA ASP A 6 -0.06 15.65 -6.19
C ASP A 6 -1.17 16.63 -6.59
N PHE A 7 -1.37 16.87 -7.90
CA PHE A 7 -2.44 17.72 -8.40
C PHE A 7 -3.76 16.97 -8.57
N ALA A 8 -3.72 15.73 -9.06
CA ALA A 8 -4.93 14.96 -9.36
C ALA A 8 -5.65 14.48 -8.09
N CYS A 9 -4.91 13.98 -7.09
CA CYS A 9 -5.50 13.34 -5.91
C CYS A 9 -6.47 14.24 -5.11
N PRO A 10 -6.11 15.49 -4.72
CA PRO A 10 -7.03 16.33 -3.95
C PRO A 10 -8.34 16.63 -4.67
N ILE A 11 -8.29 16.75 -6.00
CA ILE A 11 -9.46 17.03 -6.85
C ILE A 11 -10.35 15.79 -6.92
N LEU A 12 -9.76 14.63 -7.24
CA LEU A 12 -10.49 13.36 -7.35
C LEU A 12 -11.16 12.99 -6.02
N ASP A 13 -10.42 13.04 -4.92
CA ASP A 13 -10.95 12.73 -3.58
C ASP A 13 -12.12 13.66 -3.21
N SER A 14 -12.06 14.92 -3.62
CA SER A 14 -13.13 15.89 -3.39
C SER A 14 -14.38 15.58 -4.25
N VAL A 15 -14.19 15.32 -5.54
CA VAL A 15 -15.25 15.01 -6.51
C VAL A 15 -15.96 13.69 -6.19
N GLU A 16 -15.21 12.67 -5.77
CA GLU A 16 -15.74 11.36 -5.41
C GLU A 16 -16.39 11.34 -4.02
N GLY A 17 -16.31 12.44 -3.26
CA GLY A 17 -16.93 12.54 -1.95
C GLY A 17 -16.16 11.83 -0.83
N VAL A 18 -14.86 11.53 -1.03
CA VAL A 18 -14.00 10.88 -0.03
C VAL A 18 -14.01 11.69 1.26
N THR A 19 -14.36 11.07 2.39
CA THR A 19 -14.37 11.74 3.71
C THR A 19 -13.00 11.66 4.38
N HIS A 20 -12.38 10.48 4.32
CA HIS A 20 -11.10 10.16 4.92
C HIS A 20 -10.18 9.54 3.87
N ALA A 21 -9.16 10.27 3.45
CA ALA A 21 -8.12 9.78 2.56
C ALA A 21 -7.04 9.08 3.41
N LEU A 22 -7.05 7.75 3.41
CA LEU A 22 -6.06 6.94 4.12
C LEU A 22 -4.79 6.83 3.27
N ARG A 23 -3.65 7.30 3.77
CA ARG A 23 -2.38 7.33 3.03
C ARG A 23 -1.22 6.80 3.86
N THR A 24 -0.13 6.40 3.20
CA THR A 24 1.08 5.99 3.91
C THR A 24 1.85 7.21 4.41
N ASN A 25 2.52 7.08 5.57
CA ASN A 25 3.33 8.14 6.18
C ASN A 25 4.41 8.73 5.24
N GLU A 26 4.82 7.98 4.21
CA GLU A 26 5.77 8.44 3.18
C GLU A 26 5.31 9.73 2.49
N TYR A 27 4.00 10.00 2.49
CA TYR A 27 3.41 11.17 1.87
C TYR A 27 3.05 12.30 2.85
N HIS A 28 3.35 12.15 4.14
CA HIS A 28 2.95 13.13 5.16
C HIS A 28 3.44 14.55 4.82
N GLY A 29 4.68 14.69 4.31
CA GLY A 29 5.23 15.97 3.87
C GLY A 29 4.56 16.60 2.65
N ARG A 30 3.57 15.93 2.03
CA ARG A 30 2.77 16.44 0.91
C ARG A 30 1.41 16.97 1.35
N ASN A 31 1.05 16.82 2.64
CA ASN A 31 -0.28 17.19 3.14
C ASN A 31 -0.55 18.69 2.99
N ASP A 32 0.44 19.55 3.24
CA ASP A 32 0.29 21.00 3.05
C ASP A 32 0.01 21.36 1.60
N GLN A 33 0.71 20.72 0.65
CA GLN A 33 0.49 20.90 -0.78
C GLN A 33 -0.93 20.44 -1.18
N TYR A 34 -1.39 19.35 -0.62
CA TYR A 34 -2.73 18.81 -0.87
C TYR A 34 -3.82 19.79 -0.40
N TYR A 35 -3.69 20.33 0.81
CA TYR A 35 -4.64 21.32 1.34
C TYR A 35 -4.57 22.66 0.61
N LEU A 36 -3.39 23.05 0.13
CA LEU A 36 -3.24 24.23 -0.72
C LEU A 36 -4.09 24.11 -2.00
N PHE A 37 -4.08 22.96 -2.67
CA PHE A 37 -4.93 22.76 -3.85
C PHE A 37 -6.43 22.83 -3.52
N ILE A 38 -6.84 22.26 -2.39
CA ILE A 38 -8.24 22.33 -1.92
C ILE A 38 -8.66 23.79 -1.71
N GLU A 39 -7.84 24.56 -1.00
CA GLU A 39 -8.09 25.98 -0.71
C GLU A 39 -8.17 26.79 -2.01
N LYS A 40 -7.19 26.64 -2.91
CA LYS A 40 -7.12 27.44 -4.14
C LYS A 40 -8.22 27.12 -5.14
N LEU A 41 -8.69 25.88 -5.16
CA LEU A 41 -9.79 25.47 -6.04
C LEU A 41 -11.17 25.65 -5.40
N GLY A 42 -11.24 26.00 -4.10
CA GLY A 42 -12.50 26.16 -3.38
C GLY A 42 -13.34 24.88 -3.32
N ILE A 43 -12.68 23.72 -3.37
CA ILE A 43 -13.35 22.40 -3.40
C ILE A 43 -13.55 21.87 -1.97
N ARG A 44 -14.38 20.84 -1.84
CA ARG A 44 -14.64 20.19 -0.55
C ARG A 44 -13.34 19.67 0.04
N LYS A 45 -13.15 19.91 1.34
CA LYS A 45 -12.01 19.41 2.12
C LYS A 45 -12.27 18.02 2.69
N GLN A 46 -11.28 17.15 2.55
CA GLN A 46 -11.23 15.79 3.07
C GLN A 46 -10.15 15.67 4.16
N LEU A 47 -10.32 14.72 5.08
CA LEU A 47 -9.36 14.46 6.14
C LEU A 47 -8.31 13.46 5.65
N ILE A 48 -7.03 13.77 5.84
CA ILE A 48 -5.94 12.83 5.54
C ILE A 48 -5.54 12.13 6.83
N TRP A 49 -5.58 10.80 6.82
CA TRP A 49 -5.07 9.96 7.92
C TRP A 49 -3.91 9.13 7.42
N ASP A 50 -2.78 9.26 8.10
CA ASP A 50 -1.56 8.58 7.73
C ASP A 50 -1.37 7.29 8.54
N TYR A 51 -0.94 6.23 7.86
CA TYR A 51 -0.57 4.96 8.47
C TYR A 51 0.80 4.50 7.95
N SER A 52 1.49 3.70 8.75
CA SER A 52 2.76 3.11 8.33
C SER A 52 2.55 1.96 7.36
N ARG A 53 3.57 1.71 6.53
CA ARG A 53 3.55 0.50 5.71
C ARG A 53 3.86 -0.73 6.54
N VAL A 54 3.41 -1.86 6.01
CA VAL A 54 3.83 -3.18 6.44
C VAL A 54 5.08 -3.58 5.67
N ASP A 55 6.12 -3.99 6.39
CA ASP A 55 7.30 -4.63 5.85
C ASP A 55 7.41 -6.07 6.37
N PHE A 56 8.19 -6.90 5.67
CA PHE A 56 8.34 -8.32 5.99
C PHE A 56 9.81 -8.69 6.18
N GLU A 57 10.10 -9.51 7.19
CA GLU A 57 11.43 -10.08 7.37
C GLU A 57 11.83 -10.92 6.15
N PHE A 58 13.11 -10.83 5.78
CA PHE A 58 13.71 -11.56 4.65
C PHE A 58 13.00 -11.36 3.30
N THR A 59 12.28 -10.25 3.13
CA THR A 59 11.41 -10.03 1.97
C THR A 59 11.62 -8.64 1.38
N LEU A 60 11.71 -8.57 0.05
CA LEU A 60 11.80 -7.30 -0.68
C LEU A 60 10.43 -6.94 -1.25
N LEU A 61 9.89 -5.77 -0.88
CA LEU A 61 8.57 -5.32 -1.36
C LEU A 61 8.64 -4.25 -2.47
N SER A 62 9.81 -3.67 -2.71
CA SER A 62 9.97 -2.64 -3.74
C SER A 62 9.70 -3.23 -5.13
N LYS A 63 8.72 -2.63 -5.84
CA LYS A 63 8.39 -3.01 -7.23
C LYS A 63 9.61 -3.04 -8.14
N ARG A 64 10.53 -2.07 -8.00
CA ARG A 64 11.76 -2.01 -8.81
C ARG A 64 12.67 -3.22 -8.56
N LYS A 65 12.82 -3.63 -7.29
CA LYS A 65 13.63 -4.80 -6.93
C LYS A 65 12.98 -6.10 -7.38
N LEU A 66 11.67 -6.24 -7.20
CA LEU A 66 10.92 -7.41 -7.69
C LEU A 66 10.95 -7.52 -9.21
N GLN A 67 10.80 -6.40 -9.93
CA GLN A 67 10.93 -6.37 -11.38
C GLN A 67 12.31 -6.85 -11.82
N TRP A 68 13.38 -6.46 -11.13
CA TRP A 68 14.72 -6.95 -11.43
C TRP A 68 14.81 -8.49 -11.36
N PHE A 69 14.22 -9.15 -10.36
CA PHE A 69 14.19 -10.62 -10.30
C PHE A 69 13.41 -11.24 -11.45
N ALA A 70 12.29 -10.62 -11.86
CA ALA A 70 11.50 -11.06 -13.01
C ALA A 70 12.29 -10.90 -14.32
N ASP A 71 12.97 -9.76 -14.51
CA ASP A 71 13.78 -9.47 -15.69
C ASP A 71 14.97 -10.43 -15.81
N GLN A 72 15.60 -10.78 -14.68
CA GLN A 72 16.70 -11.75 -14.61
C GLN A 72 16.24 -13.21 -14.65
N LYS A 73 14.94 -13.47 -14.87
CA LYS A 73 14.32 -14.81 -14.91
C LYS A 73 14.69 -15.67 -13.70
N LYS A 74 14.83 -15.05 -12.52
CA LYS A 74 15.07 -15.75 -11.25
C LYS A 74 13.78 -16.31 -10.65
N VAL A 75 12.64 -15.98 -11.26
CA VAL A 75 11.29 -16.43 -10.94
C VAL A 75 10.52 -16.68 -12.24
N GLU A 76 9.48 -17.51 -12.17
CA GLU A 76 8.56 -17.77 -13.29
C GLU A 76 7.79 -16.51 -13.69
N GLY A 77 7.51 -15.62 -12.71
CA GLY A 77 6.89 -14.33 -12.94
C GLY A 77 6.26 -13.74 -11.69
N TRP A 78 5.39 -12.74 -11.85
CA TRP A 78 4.75 -12.03 -10.73
C TRP A 78 3.80 -12.88 -9.86
N HIS A 79 3.49 -14.10 -10.29
CA HIS A 79 2.61 -15.05 -9.63
C HIS A 79 3.39 -16.25 -9.05
N ASP A 80 4.72 -16.22 -9.09
CA ASP A 80 5.58 -17.29 -8.55
C ASP A 80 5.42 -17.39 -7.01
N PRO A 81 5.25 -18.58 -6.40
CA PRO A 81 5.08 -18.74 -4.95
C PRO A 81 6.12 -18.07 -4.04
N PRO A 82 7.42 -17.93 -4.41
CA PRO A 82 8.40 -17.19 -3.62
C PRO A 82 8.21 -15.67 -3.66
N PHE A 83 7.43 -15.13 -4.61
CA PHE A 83 7.22 -13.70 -4.72
C PHE A 83 6.20 -13.21 -3.68
N PRO A 84 6.49 -12.09 -2.98
CA PRO A 84 5.62 -11.52 -1.96
C PRO A 84 4.47 -10.70 -2.58
N THR A 85 3.91 -11.18 -3.69
CA THR A 85 2.70 -10.61 -4.28
C THR A 85 1.48 -11.35 -3.76
N VAL A 86 0.33 -10.68 -3.75
CA VAL A 86 -0.95 -11.33 -3.43
C VAL A 86 -1.18 -12.58 -4.30
N ARG A 87 -0.78 -12.54 -5.58
CA ARG A 87 -0.90 -13.69 -6.49
C ARG A 87 0.06 -14.83 -6.13
N GLY A 88 1.32 -14.52 -5.83
CA GLY A 88 2.34 -15.51 -5.45
C GLY A 88 1.96 -16.22 -4.15
N ILE A 89 1.59 -15.44 -3.13
CA ILE A 89 1.21 -15.96 -1.81
C ILE A 89 -0.07 -16.81 -1.90
N ARG A 90 -1.06 -16.40 -2.72
CA ARG A 90 -2.25 -17.24 -2.99
C ARG A 90 -1.90 -18.54 -3.72
N ARG A 91 -1.02 -18.48 -4.73
CA ARG A 91 -0.56 -19.69 -5.44
C ARG A 91 0.23 -20.63 -4.51
N ARG A 92 0.90 -20.09 -3.50
CA ARG A 92 1.59 -20.85 -2.45
C ARG A 92 0.62 -21.56 -1.47
N GLY A 93 -0.67 -21.23 -1.49
CA GLY A 93 -1.69 -21.87 -0.65
C GLY A 93 -2.34 -20.97 0.39
N MET A 94 -2.07 -19.66 0.38
CA MET A 94 -2.71 -18.71 1.29
C MET A 94 -4.17 -18.46 0.91
N THR A 95 -5.08 -18.62 1.86
CA THR A 95 -6.48 -18.26 1.73
C THR A 95 -6.68 -16.74 1.90
N ILE A 96 -7.69 -16.19 1.25
CA ILE A 96 -8.00 -14.75 1.35
C ILE A 96 -8.45 -14.40 2.78
N ASP A 97 -9.17 -15.31 3.43
CA ASP A 97 -9.73 -15.07 4.75
C ASP A 97 -8.64 -15.06 5.84
N ALA A 98 -7.66 -15.98 5.77
CA ALA A 98 -6.49 -15.94 6.66
C ALA A 98 -5.67 -14.66 6.47
N LEU A 99 -5.48 -14.20 5.23
CA LEU A 99 -4.77 -12.95 4.96
C LEU A 99 -5.50 -11.72 5.53
N LYS A 100 -6.83 -11.67 5.38
CA LYS A 100 -7.65 -10.58 5.93
C LYS A 100 -7.63 -10.59 7.46
N ASP A 101 -7.84 -11.74 8.08
CA ASP A 101 -7.83 -11.90 9.54
C ASP A 101 -6.47 -11.50 10.12
N TYR A 102 -5.38 -11.89 9.46
CA TYR A 102 -4.04 -11.46 9.87
C TYR A 102 -3.85 -9.93 9.80
N ILE A 103 -4.26 -9.28 8.71
CA ILE A 103 -4.15 -7.82 8.57
C ILE A 103 -4.99 -7.11 9.64
N LEU A 104 -6.21 -7.59 9.91
CA LEU A 104 -7.09 -7.03 10.93
C LEU A 104 -6.51 -7.16 12.33
N LYS A 105 -5.88 -8.30 12.65
CA LYS A 105 -5.20 -8.52 13.94
C LYS A 105 -4.03 -7.58 14.20
N GLN A 106 -3.29 -7.20 13.16
CA GLN A 106 -2.16 -6.27 13.33
C GLN A 106 -2.61 -4.83 13.53
N GLY A 107 -3.74 -4.44 12.94
CA GLY A 107 -4.29 -3.09 13.04
C GLY A 107 -3.47 -2.03 12.31
N ALA A 108 -4.04 -0.84 12.18
CA ALA A 108 -3.34 0.31 11.62
C ALA A 108 -2.51 1.02 12.71
N SER A 109 -1.24 1.28 12.41
CA SER A 109 -0.32 2.00 13.28
C SER A 109 0.50 2.99 12.47
N THR A 110 0.93 4.09 13.08
CA THR A 110 1.88 5.04 12.51
C THR A 110 3.33 4.54 12.59
N ASN A 111 3.60 3.50 13.36
CA ASN A 111 4.93 2.86 13.44
C ASN A 111 5.06 1.73 12.44
N THR A 112 6.14 1.73 11.65
CA THR A 112 6.44 0.69 10.67
C THR A 112 6.37 -0.70 11.30
N LEU A 113 5.53 -1.56 10.73
CA LEU A 113 5.31 -2.92 11.21
C LEU A 113 6.19 -3.88 10.44
N LEU A 114 7.16 -4.49 11.12
CA LEU A 114 7.97 -5.58 10.57
C LEU A 114 7.34 -6.93 10.93
N LEU A 115 6.82 -7.63 9.92
CA LEU A 115 6.08 -8.88 10.07
C LEU A 115 6.90 -10.10 9.64
N LYS A 116 6.61 -11.26 10.24
CA LYS A 116 7.21 -12.54 9.87
C LYS A 116 6.20 -13.41 9.13
N TRP A 117 6.65 -14.09 8.07
CA TRP A 117 5.78 -15.00 7.31
C TRP A 117 5.23 -16.15 8.15
N ASP A 118 6.04 -16.69 9.07
CA ASP A 118 5.64 -17.82 9.92
C ASP A 118 4.35 -17.54 10.68
N LYS A 119 4.16 -16.29 11.16
CA LYS A 119 2.95 -15.88 11.88
C LYS A 119 1.71 -15.87 10.99
N ILE A 120 1.86 -15.54 9.71
CA ILE A 120 0.73 -15.57 8.76
C ILE A 120 0.34 -17.00 8.45
N TRP A 121 1.33 -17.86 8.19
CA TRP A 121 1.08 -19.25 7.83
C TRP A 121 0.51 -20.10 8.97
N VAL A 122 0.69 -19.70 10.23
CA VAL A 122 0.00 -20.33 11.38
C VAL A 122 -1.50 -20.07 11.39
N ILE A 123 -1.95 -18.96 10.80
CA ILE A 123 -3.38 -18.58 10.73
C ILE A 123 -4.06 -19.22 9.51
N ASN A 124 -3.27 -19.63 8.52
CA ASN A 124 -3.75 -20.18 7.25
C ASN A 124 -4.03 -21.68 7.32
#